data_AF-A0ABD5RBN7-F1
#
_entry.id   AF-A0ABD5RBN7-F1
#
_cell.length_a   1.000
_cell.length_b   1.000
_cell.length_c   1.000
_cell.angle_alpha   90.00
_cell.angle_beta   90.00
_cell.angle_gamma   90.00
#
_symmetry.space_group_name_H-M   'P 1'
#
loop_
_entity.id
_entity.type
_entity.pdbx_description
1 polymer ?
#
loop_
_entity_poly.entity_id
_entity_poly.type
_entity_poly.pdbx_seq_one_letter_code
_entity_poly.pdbx_strand_id
1 'polypeptide(L)'
;MERTNSSRSSEFVAVLAVAVLLLSAVAVPVAAVSVAEEDVPSDAEVGTQVSATITLNELYQNPQLEQWRLSGETDLQNVTWTMVYYDQTGAKVSQESIDGQNVTGGSISASDGVSEVEVTITGTVPAVEEYTYDPEEEFTFAALSQTREGGSSSEIDSWATHHYTADSQDAREAIDAAGSALDDVSNEDAQGDYESAVDAYEAGNFDNAVTLAERAEEKANSAEQSQQTTQLILMAVGGLLVVGLLVGGVLYWRSQQDSYDKLG
;
A
#
# COMPACT_ATOMS: atom_id res chain seq x y z
N MET A 1 18.69 -17.26 60.78
CA MET A 1 19.67 -17.42 59.69
C MET A 1 18.95 -17.01 58.42
N GLU A 2 19.13 -15.75 58.02
CA GLU A 2 18.60 -15.19 56.77
C GLU A 2 19.16 -15.96 55.57
N ARG A 3 18.27 -16.30 54.62
CA ARG A 3 18.61 -16.36 53.19
C ARG A 3 17.44 -15.80 52.41
N THR A 4 17.61 -14.54 52.04
CA THR A 4 16.80 -13.80 51.10
C THR A 4 16.99 -14.35 49.68
N ASN A 5 15.84 -14.37 49.02
CA ASN A 5 15.55 -14.60 47.61
C ASN A 5 16.38 -13.67 46.70
N SER A 6 16.92 -14.19 45.59
CA SER A 6 17.61 -13.40 44.57
C SER A 6 16.90 -13.61 43.22
N SER A 7 15.97 -12.72 42.93
CA SER A 7 15.42 -12.51 41.59
C SER A 7 16.31 -11.50 40.87
N ARG A 8 16.96 -11.91 39.78
CA ARG A 8 17.82 -11.04 38.97
C ARG A 8 17.43 -11.13 37.50
N SER A 9 16.28 -10.56 37.15
CA SER A 9 15.78 -10.50 35.77
C SER A 9 14.75 -9.38 35.63
N SER A 10 15.12 -8.11 35.83
CA SER A 10 14.17 -6.99 35.61
C SER A 10 14.83 -5.61 35.51
N GLU A 11 15.92 -5.44 34.75
CA GLU A 11 16.45 -4.08 34.50
C GLU A 11 16.82 -3.80 33.03
N PHE A 12 16.76 -4.79 32.13
CA PHE A 12 17.07 -4.57 30.71
C PHE A 12 15.85 -4.37 29.80
N VAL A 13 14.63 -4.62 30.30
CA VAL A 13 13.39 -4.51 29.50
C VAL A 13 12.76 -3.10 29.60
N ALA A 14 13.08 -2.33 30.64
CA ALA A 14 12.45 -1.03 30.87
C ALA A 14 13.11 0.16 30.13
N VAL A 15 14.32 -0.01 29.57
CA VAL A 15 15.03 1.08 28.87
C VAL A 15 14.74 1.10 27.37
N LEU A 16 14.32 -0.02 26.77
CA LEU A 16 13.96 -0.10 25.34
C LEU A 16 12.54 0.42 25.03
N ALA A 17 11.65 0.48 26.04
CA ALA A 17 10.27 0.94 25.85
C ALA A 17 10.10 2.48 25.84
N VAL A 18 11.15 3.25 26.13
CA VAL A 18 11.10 4.73 26.13
C VAL A 18 11.82 5.34 24.91
N ALA A 19 12.58 4.55 24.16
CA ALA A 19 13.32 5.02 22.98
C ALA A 19 12.51 4.95 21.66
N VAL A 20 11.36 4.26 21.64
CA VAL A 20 10.52 4.07 20.45
C VAL A 20 9.21 4.87 20.55
N LEU A 21 9.29 6.12 20.99
CA LEU A 21 8.16 7.07 21.00
C LEU A 21 8.58 8.48 20.53
N LEU A 22 9.72 8.59 19.83
CA LEU A 22 10.32 9.86 19.42
C LEU A 22 10.43 10.08 17.90
N LEU A 23 9.69 9.33 17.07
CA LEU A 23 9.57 9.62 15.63
C LEU A 23 8.12 9.49 15.16
N SER A 24 7.33 10.53 15.40
CA SER A 24 6.10 10.82 14.63
C SER A 24 5.59 12.22 14.99
N ALA A 25 6.50 13.19 15.03
CA ALA A 25 6.10 14.54 14.69
C ALA A 25 6.16 14.61 13.15
N VAL A 26 5.11 14.12 12.49
CA VAL A 26 4.82 14.59 11.13
C VAL A 26 4.50 16.06 11.32
N ALA A 27 5.52 16.92 11.15
CA ALA A 27 5.28 18.33 10.97
C ALA A 27 4.48 18.40 9.69
N VAL A 28 3.15 18.47 9.78
CA VAL A 28 2.31 18.77 8.63
C VAL A 28 2.78 20.15 8.18
N PRO A 29 3.49 20.29 7.05
CA PRO A 29 3.76 21.61 6.54
C PRO A 29 2.37 22.23 6.32
N VAL A 30 2.10 23.33 7.00
CA VAL A 30 0.93 24.15 6.67
C VAL A 30 1.26 24.74 5.30
N ALA A 31 0.77 24.09 4.25
CA ALA A 31 1.06 24.48 2.88
C ALA A 31 0.62 25.93 2.63
N ALA A 32 1.48 26.70 1.96
CA ALA A 32 1.25 28.11 1.63
C ALA A 32 0.33 28.32 0.41
N VAL A 33 -0.02 27.23 -0.23
CA VAL A 33 -0.85 27.11 -1.41
C VAL A 33 -1.66 25.86 -1.20
N SER A 34 -2.97 25.94 -1.39
CA SER A 34 -3.86 24.81 -1.20
C SER A 34 -4.10 24.14 -2.55
N VAL A 35 -4.10 22.81 -2.57
CA VAL A 35 -4.53 22.04 -3.72
C VAL A 35 -6.05 21.88 -3.64
N ALA A 36 -6.74 22.41 -4.64
CA ALA A 36 -8.20 22.40 -4.71
C ALA A 36 -8.73 21.09 -5.28
N GLU A 37 -8.12 20.68 -6.39
CA GLU A 37 -8.52 19.53 -7.20
C GLU A 37 -7.28 18.98 -7.91
N GLU A 38 -7.21 17.66 -8.05
CA GLU A 38 -6.15 16.91 -8.71
C GLU A 38 -6.75 15.66 -9.37
N ASP A 39 -6.25 15.27 -10.53
CA ASP A 39 -6.64 14.04 -11.24
C ASP A 39 -5.42 13.17 -11.62
N VAL A 40 -4.38 13.23 -10.77
CA VAL A 40 -3.17 12.41 -10.94
C VAL A 40 -3.53 10.92 -10.82
N PRO A 41 -3.17 10.08 -11.81
CA PRO A 41 -3.46 8.65 -11.74
C PRO A 41 -2.60 7.97 -10.67
N SER A 42 -3.17 6.98 -9.97
CA SER A 42 -2.42 6.12 -9.04
C SER A 42 -1.45 5.20 -9.77
N ASP A 43 -1.78 4.79 -10.99
CA ASP A 43 -1.03 3.81 -11.79
C ASP A 43 -0.94 4.23 -13.25
N ALA A 44 0.17 3.91 -13.91
CA ALA A 44 0.36 4.22 -15.32
C ALA A 44 1.25 3.20 -16.06
N GLU A 45 0.86 2.85 -17.30
CA GLU A 45 1.61 1.90 -18.12
C GLU A 45 2.86 2.56 -18.72
N VAL A 46 4.03 1.93 -18.54
CA VAL A 46 5.32 2.37 -19.06
C VAL A 46 5.27 2.69 -20.56
N GLY A 47 5.83 3.83 -20.96
CA GLY A 47 5.90 4.25 -22.36
C GLY A 47 4.60 4.79 -22.93
N THR A 48 3.50 4.80 -22.18
CA THR A 48 2.26 5.46 -22.58
C THR A 48 2.29 6.96 -22.23
N GLN A 49 1.51 7.76 -22.96
CA GLN A 49 1.34 9.18 -22.65
C GLN A 49 0.19 9.36 -21.65
N VAL A 50 0.47 10.07 -20.57
CA VAL A 50 -0.47 10.41 -19.50
C VAL A 50 -0.58 11.92 -19.34
N SER A 51 -1.71 12.36 -18.81
CA SER A 51 -1.98 13.78 -18.56
C SER A 51 -2.77 13.93 -17.26
N ALA A 52 -2.36 14.85 -16.41
CA ALA A 52 -3.09 15.25 -15.21
C ALA A 52 -3.07 16.77 -15.05
N THR A 53 -4.03 17.29 -14.31
CA THR A 53 -4.32 18.67 -14.01
C THR A 53 -4.43 18.83 -12.50
N ILE A 54 -3.66 19.78 -11.97
CA ILE A 54 -3.64 20.15 -10.55
C ILE A 54 -4.09 21.61 -10.46
N THR A 55 -5.11 21.86 -9.66
CA THR A 55 -5.65 23.20 -9.44
C THR A 55 -5.18 23.74 -8.10
N LEU A 56 -4.43 24.84 -8.15
CA LEU A 56 -3.91 25.53 -6.98
C LEU A 56 -4.77 26.75 -6.66
N ASN A 57 -5.19 26.88 -5.42
CA ASN A 57 -5.90 28.05 -4.90
C ASN A 57 -5.23 28.58 -3.62
N GLU A 58 -5.84 29.60 -3.02
CA GLU A 58 -5.32 30.24 -1.80
C GLU A 58 -3.85 30.68 -1.92
N LEU A 59 -3.44 31.09 -3.12
CA LEU A 59 -2.06 31.28 -3.60
C LEU A 59 -1.15 32.21 -2.76
N TYR A 60 -1.71 32.91 -1.78
CA TYR A 60 -1.05 33.95 -1.00
C TYR A 60 -1.21 33.77 0.51
N GLN A 61 -1.68 32.61 0.97
CA GLN A 61 -1.89 32.36 2.39
C GLN A 61 -0.67 31.64 3.01
N ASN A 62 -0.29 31.99 4.25
CA ASN A 62 0.61 31.20 5.10
C ASN A 62 1.93 30.68 4.48
N PRO A 63 2.95 31.53 4.27
CA PRO A 63 3.00 32.93 4.66
C PRO A 63 2.30 33.83 3.64
N GLN A 64 1.88 35.01 4.10
CA GLN A 64 1.39 36.04 3.18
C GLN A 64 2.51 36.47 2.24
N LEU A 65 2.44 36.01 1.00
CA LEU A 65 3.36 36.40 -0.07
C LEU A 65 2.61 37.21 -1.11
N GLU A 66 3.10 38.41 -1.38
CA GLU A 66 2.54 39.24 -2.44
C GLU A 66 3.00 38.77 -3.83
N GLN A 67 4.14 38.05 -3.91
CA GLN A 67 4.74 37.59 -5.17
C GLN A 67 5.61 36.33 -4.98
N TRP A 68 5.51 35.37 -5.91
CA TRP A 68 6.34 34.16 -5.98
C TRP A 68 6.33 33.55 -7.40
N ARG A 69 7.07 32.45 -7.62
CA ARG A 69 7.05 31.68 -8.88
C ARG A 69 6.78 30.21 -8.60
N LEU A 70 5.94 29.59 -9.44
CA LEU A 70 5.69 28.15 -9.40
C LEU A 70 6.88 27.42 -10.00
N SER A 71 7.41 26.44 -9.28
CA SER A 71 8.40 25.48 -9.76
C SER A 71 7.76 24.10 -9.76
N GLY A 72 8.05 23.30 -10.79
CA GLY A 72 7.56 21.93 -10.90
C GLY A 72 8.67 20.99 -11.34
N GLU A 73 8.65 19.77 -10.84
CA GLU A 73 9.50 18.67 -11.27
C GLU A 73 8.68 17.39 -11.50
N THR A 74 9.15 16.52 -12.39
CA THR A 74 8.50 15.24 -12.73
C THR A 74 9.52 14.25 -13.27
N ASP A 75 9.28 12.97 -13.03
CA ASP A 75 10.06 11.86 -13.61
C ASP A 75 9.51 11.43 -14.99
N LEU A 76 8.35 11.96 -15.43
CA LEU A 76 7.82 11.73 -16.78
C LEU A 76 8.84 12.13 -17.85
N GLN A 77 8.78 11.48 -19.01
CA GLN A 77 9.61 11.78 -20.17
C GLN A 77 8.83 12.59 -21.21
N ASN A 78 9.52 13.32 -22.10
CA ASN A 78 8.87 14.10 -23.17
C ASN A 78 7.73 15.01 -22.67
N VAL A 79 8.02 15.76 -21.60
CA VAL A 79 7.01 16.47 -20.81
C VAL A 79 6.72 17.86 -21.37
N THR A 80 5.45 18.22 -21.34
CA THR A 80 4.97 19.59 -21.48
C THR A 80 4.13 19.96 -20.25
N TRP A 81 4.49 21.08 -19.62
CA TRP A 81 3.71 21.73 -18.58
C TRP A 81 2.87 22.83 -19.20
N THR A 82 1.58 22.90 -18.86
CA THR A 82 0.70 24.01 -19.24
C THR A 82 0.12 24.64 -17.98
N MET A 83 0.42 25.92 -17.77
CA MET A 83 -0.05 26.69 -16.61
C MET A 83 -1.07 27.71 -17.10
N VAL A 84 -2.30 27.66 -16.56
CA VAL A 84 -3.36 28.61 -16.85
C VAL A 84 -3.67 29.40 -15.59
N TYR A 85 -3.68 30.72 -15.70
CA TYR A 85 -3.90 31.63 -14.58
C TYR A 85 -5.28 32.25 -14.69
N TYR A 86 -6.04 32.21 -13.59
CA TYR A 86 -7.40 32.76 -13.52
C TYR A 86 -7.50 33.86 -12.46
N ASP A 87 -8.37 34.85 -12.72
CA ASP A 87 -8.72 35.89 -11.75
C ASP A 87 -9.87 35.49 -10.83
N GLN A 88 -10.17 36.35 -9.85
CA GLN A 88 -11.26 36.17 -8.88
C GLN A 88 -12.68 36.06 -9.48
N THR A 89 -12.84 36.33 -10.77
CA THR A 89 -14.11 36.15 -11.50
C THR A 89 -14.18 34.84 -12.27
N GLY A 90 -13.09 34.05 -12.25
CA GLY A 90 -12.91 32.84 -13.05
C GLY A 90 -12.49 33.13 -14.50
N ALA A 91 -12.09 34.36 -14.81
CA ALA A 91 -11.63 34.69 -16.17
C ALA A 91 -10.14 34.35 -16.31
N LYS A 92 -9.79 33.68 -17.40
CA LYS A 92 -8.40 33.39 -17.76
C LYS A 92 -7.64 34.69 -18.05
N VAL A 93 -6.57 34.94 -17.32
CA VAL A 93 -5.71 36.12 -17.48
C VAL A 93 -4.42 35.83 -18.24
N SER A 94 -3.89 34.61 -18.13
CA SER A 94 -2.67 34.20 -18.83
C SER A 94 -2.62 32.68 -19.05
N GLN A 95 -1.75 32.24 -19.95
CA GLN A 95 -1.37 30.84 -20.12
C GLN A 95 0.07 30.75 -20.60
N GLU A 96 0.80 29.79 -20.04
CA GLU A 96 2.17 29.47 -20.43
C GLU A 96 2.28 27.96 -20.67
N SER A 97 3.10 27.57 -21.65
CA SER A 97 3.44 26.17 -21.90
C SER A 97 4.96 26.04 -22.01
N ILE A 98 5.52 25.10 -21.25
CA ILE A 98 6.97 24.92 -21.10
C ILE A 98 7.29 23.44 -21.16
N ASP A 99 8.25 23.07 -22.01
CA ASP A 99 8.72 21.69 -22.12
C ASP A 99 9.87 21.40 -21.16
N GLY A 100 9.94 20.15 -20.68
CA GLY A 100 11.01 19.65 -19.83
C GLY A 100 10.53 19.07 -18.51
N GLN A 101 11.37 18.25 -17.88
CA GLN A 101 11.08 17.61 -16.60
C GLN A 101 11.09 18.58 -15.41
N ASN A 102 11.73 19.73 -15.58
CA ASN A 102 11.81 20.78 -14.57
C ASN A 102 11.30 22.07 -15.19
N VAL A 103 10.42 22.76 -14.49
CA VAL A 103 9.83 24.02 -14.96
C VAL A 103 9.89 25.08 -13.86
N THR A 104 10.06 26.33 -14.30
CA THR A 104 9.75 27.49 -13.48
C THR A 104 8.80 28.37 -14.27
N GLY A 105 7.58 28.51 -13.78
CA GLY A 105 6.55 29.31 -14.40
C GLY A 105 6.75 30.82 -14.21
N GLY A 106 5.83 31.59 -14.77
CA GLY A 106 5.73 33.03 -14.59
C GLY A 106 5.58 33.46 -13.12
N SER A 107 5.77 34.77 -12.91
CA SER A 107 5.55 35.36 -11.59
C SER A 107 4.06 35.37 -11.26
N ILE A 108 3.70 34.83 -10.11
CA ILE A 108 2.36 34.90 -9.52
C ILE A 108 2.37 36.04 -8.51
N SER A 109 1.58 37.08 -8.77
CA SER A 109 1.51 38.28 -7.93
C SER A 109 0.08 38.65 -7.59
N ALA A 110 -0.18 39.02 -6.34
CA ALA A 110 -1.49 39.49 -5.91
C ALA A 110 -1.92 40.79 -6.63
N SER A 111 -0.95 41.59 -7.10
CA SER A 111 -1.23 42.80 -7.90
C SER A 111 -1.87 42.49 -9.25
N ASP A 112 -1.64 41.29 -9.77
CA ASP A 112 -2.07 40.88 -11.11
C ASP A 112 -3.48 40.25 -11.05
N GLY A 113 -4.06 40.15 -9.86
CA GLY A 113 -5.43 39.68 -9.63
C GLY A 113 -5.62 38.18 -9.81
N VAL A 114 -4.53 37.41 -9.94
CA VAL A 114 -4.57 35.95 -10.03
C VAL A 114 -5.10 35.39 -8.71
N SER A 115 -6.07 34.47 -8.77
CA SER A 115 -6.59 33.78 -7.59
C SER A 115 -6.44 32.27 -7.66
N GLU A 116 -6.23 31.73 -8.86
CA GLU A 116 -6.14 30.31 -9.13
C GLU A 116 -5.14 30.04 -10.26
N VAL A 117 -4.44 28.91 -10.15
CA VAL A 117 -3.53 28.40 -11.18
C VAL A 117 -3.88 26.94 -11.46
N GLU A 118 -4.20 26.63 -12.70
CA GLU A 118 -4.38 25.27 -13.19
C GLU A 118 -3.10 24.82 -13.88
N VAL A 119 -2.56 23.68 -13.44
CA VAL A 119 -1.29 23.12 -13.92
C VAL A 119 -1.58 21.77 -14.56
N THR A 120 -1.53 21.70 -15.89
CA THR A 120 -1.62 20.44 -16.63
C THR A 120 -0.22 19.93 -16.96
N ILE A 121 0.11 18.73 -16.51
CA ILE A 121 1.32 18.00 -16.89
C ILE A 121 0.93 16.92 -17.89
N THR A 122 1.55 16.92 -19.06
CA THR A 122 1.43 15.83 -20.04
C THR A 122 2.82 15.27 -20.31
N GLY A 123 2.98 13.95 -20.24
CA GLY A 123 4.27 13.30 -20.46
C GLY A 123 4.14 11.80 -20.71
N THR A 124 5.27 11.14 -20.94
CA THR A 124 5.38 9.70 -21.15
C THR A 124 5.86 9.03 -19.87
N VAL A 125 5.20 7.96 -19.45
CA VAL A 125 5.58 7.19 -18.25
C VAL A 125 7.01 6.65 -18.39
N PRO A 126 7.90 6.85 -17.40
CA PRO A 126 9.27 6.36 -17.44
C PRO A 126 9.34 4.83 -17.39
N ALA A 127 10.45 4.26 -17.85
CA ALA A 127 10.71 2.84 -17.66
C ALA A 127 10.99 2.52 -16.19
N VAL A 128 10.67 1.30 -15.76
CA VAL A 128 11.04 0.80 -14.44
C VAL A 128 12.53 0.47 -14.41
N GLU A 129 13.27 1.04 -13.46
CA GLU A 129 14.69 0.73 -13.26
C GLU A 129 14.91 -0.50 -12.37
N GLU A 130 14.08 -0.65 -11.34
CA GLU A 130 14.11 -1.74 -10.36
C GLU A 130 12.67 -2.03 -9.93
N TYR A 131 12.30 -3.31 -9.90
CA TYR A 131 10.95 -3.75 -9.50
C TYR A 131 10.98 -4.11 -8.01
N THR A 132 10.00 -3.64 -7.24
CA THR A 132 9.86 -3.97 -5.82
C THR A 132 8.43 -4.38 -5.54
N TYR A 133 8.21 -5.54 -4.91
CA TYR A 133 6.84 -5.99 -4.71
C TYR A 133 6.16 -5.24 -3.54
N ASP A 134 6.83 -5.14 -2.39
CA ASP A 134 6.35 -4.39 -1.22
C ASP A 134 7.53 -3.69 -0.51
N PRO A 135 7.58 -2.34 -0.49
CA PRO A 135 6.60 -1.42 -1.07
C PRO A 135 6.62 -1.43 -2.61
N GLU A 136 5.49 -1.05 -3.20
CA GLU A 136 5.35 -0.88 -4.64
C GLU A 136 6.25 0.25 -5.17
N GLU A 137 6.82 0.03 -6.34
CA GLU A 137 7.67 0.99 -7.02
C GLU A 137 6.86 2.16 -7.57
N GLU A 138 7.31 3.39 -7.30
CA GLU A 138 6.63 4.61 -7.75
C GLU A 138 7.60 5.57 -8.40
N PHE A 139 7.10 6.40 -9.32
CA PHE A 139 7.81 7.56 -9.86
C PHE A 139 7.09 8.86 -9.47
N THR A 140 7.82 9.97 -9.45
CA THR A 140 7.24 11.29 -9.18
C THR A 140 6.47 11.76 -10.40
N PHE A 141 5.13 11.72 -10.35
CA PHE A 141 4.31 12.26 -11.42
C PHE A 141 4.42 13.78 -11.49
N ALA A 142 4.33 14.43 -10.33
CA ALA A 142 4.57 15.85 -10.19
C ALA A 142 5.01 16.17 -8.77
N ALA A 143 5.95 17.09 -8.60
CA ALA A 143 6.17 17.78 -7.34
C ALA A 143 6.18 19.27 -7.60
N LEU A 144 5.37 20.02 -6.84
CA LEU A 144 5.18 21.44 -7.02
C LEU A 144 5.73 22.20 -5.83
N SER A 145 6.39 23.33 -6.11
CA SER A 145 7.01 24.16 -5.09
C SER A 145 6.82 25.65 -5.40
N GLN A 146 6.70 26.43 -4.34
CA GLN A 146 6.71 27.87 -4.37
C GLN A 146 8.13 28.39 -4.19
N THR A 147 8.65 29.13 -5.18
CA THR A 147 9.98 29.74 -5.11
C THR A 147 9.91 31.26 -4.98
N ARG A 148 10.68 31.84 -4.04
CA ARG A 148 10.80 33.30 -3.84
C ARG A 148 12.03 33.88 -4.53
N GLU A 149 11.96 35.17 -4.89
CA GLU A 149 13.14 35.94 -5.24
C GLU A 149 14.10 36.01 -4.04
N GLY A 150 15.33 35.51 -4.24
CA GLY A 150 16.31 35.31 -3.17
C GLY A 150 16.60 33.84 -2.82
N GLY A 151 15.90 32.89 -3.46
CA GLY A 151 16.30 31.47 -3.50
C GLY A 151 15.71 30.56 -2.42
N SER A 152 14.80 31.05 -1.57
CA SER A 152 14.04 30.17 -0.68
C SER A 152 12.91 29.47 -1.45
N SER A 153 12.82 28.15 -1.34
CA SER A 153 11.75 27.32 -1.88
C SER A 153 10.92 26.70 -0.75
N SER A 154 9.64 26.44 -1.00
CA SER A 154 8.75 25.73 -0.09
C SER A 154 7.87 24.79 -0.91
N GLU A 155 7.83 23.52 -0.53
CA GLU A 155 6.99 22.51 -1.17
C GLU A 155 5.51 22.89 -1.03
N ILE A 156 4.76 22.69 -2.11
CA ILE A 156 3.31 22.80 -2.14
C ILE A 156 2.74 21.41 -1.89
N ASP A 157 3.03 20.46 -2.78
CA ASP A 157 2.68 19.06 -2.66
C ASP A 157 3.49 18.19 -3.64
N SER A 158 3.42 16.88 -3.48
CA SER A 158 4.05 15.88 -4.35
C SER A 158 3.13 14.69 -4.56
N TRP A 159 3.02 14.25 -5.81
CA TRP A 159 2.21 13.12 -6.23
C TRP A 159 3.09 12.04 -6.87
N ALA A 160 2.96 10.84 -6.34
CA ALA A 160 3.62 9.64 -6.85
C ALA A 160 2.61 8.75 -7.60
N THR A 161 3.10 8.01 -8.58
CA THR A 161 2.32 7.09 -9.41
C THR A 161 3.10 5.80 -9.57
N HIS A 162 2.45 4.66 -9.40
CA HIS A 162 3.03 3.36 -9.73
C HIS A 162 3.17 3.22 -11.26
N HIS A 163 4.33 2.78 -11.72
CA HIS A 163 4.53 2.43 -13.14
C HIS A 163 4.57 0.93 -13.35
N TYR A 164 3.80 0.44 -14.32
CA TYR A 164 3.75 -0.98 -14.63
C TYR A 164 3.97 -1.25 -16.11
N THR A 165 4.38 -2.49 -16.40
CA THR A 165 4.25 -3.13 -17.70
C THR A 165 3.12 -4.15 -17.63
N ALA A 166 2.58 -4.59 -18.77
CA ALA A 166 1.56 -5.65 -18.76
C ALA A 166 2.04 -6.91 -18.03
N ASP A 167 3.30 -7.33 -18.28
CA ASP A 167 3.88 -8.52 -17.67
C ASP A 167 4.07 -8.36 -16.14
N SER A 168 4.51 -7.17 -15.69
CA SER A 168 4.66 -6.91 -14.25
C SER A 168 3.31 -6.84 -13.55
N GLN A 169 2.31 -6.22 -14.17
CA GLN A 169 0.94 -6.19 -13.65
C GLN A 169 0.37 -7.61 -13.48
N ASP A 170 0.47 -8.44 -14.53
CA ASP A 170 0.01 -9.84 -14.48
C ASP A 170 0.71 -10.64 -13.36
N ALA A 171 2.02 -10.42 -13.16
CA ALA A 171 2.78 -11.06 -12.09
C ALA A 171 2.35 -10.59 -10.69
N ARG A 172 2.14 -9.28 -10.50
CA ARG A 172 1.67 -8.71 -9.23
C ARG A 172 0.29 -9.28 -8.87
N GLU A 173 -0.64 -9.31 -9.82
CA GLU A 173 -1.98 -9.90 -9.62
C GLU A 173 -1.92 -11.38 -9.20
N ALA A 174 -1.04 -12.17 -9.81
CA ALA A 174 -0.85 -13.57 -9.45
C ALA A 174 -0.28 -13.72 -8.02
N ILE A 175 0.70 -12.90 -7.65
CA ILE A 175 1.29 -12.91 -6.30
C ILE A 175 0.25 -12.48 -5.27
N ASP A 176 -0.54 -11.43 -5.54
CA ASP A 176 -1.62 -10.97 -4.67
C ASP A 176 -2.67 -12.07 -4.41
N ALA A 177 -3.05 -12.81 -5.47
CA ALA A 177 -3.96 -13.94 -5.37
C ALA A 177 -3.37 -15.07 -4.51
N ALA A 178 -2.10 -15.40 -4.70
CA ALA A 178 -1.39 -16.40 -3.90
C ALA A 178 -1.28 -15.98 -2.41
N GLY A 179 -0.96 -14.71 -2.14
CA GLY A 179 -0.91 -14.16 -0.78
C GLY A 179 -2.27 -14.24 -0.09
N SER A 180 -3.34 -13.88 -0.81
CA SER A 180 -4.72 -14.00 -0.31
C SER A 180 -5.11 -15.43 0.03
N ALA A 181 -4.64 -16.42 -0.74
CA ALA A 181 -4.90 -17.84 -0.45
C ALA A 181 -4.09 -18.37 0.76
N LEU A 182 -2.97 -17.73 1.10
CA LEU A 182 -2.10 -18.09 2.21
C LEU A 182 -2.56 -17.53 3.57
N ASP A 183 -3.29 -16.41 3.58
CA ASP A 183 -3.75 -15.74 4.81
C ASP A 183 -4.47 -16.68 5.80
N ASP A 184 -5.22 -17.66 5.27
CA ASP A 184 -6.02 -18.60 6.07
C ASP A 184 -5.39 -20.00 6.20
N VAL A 185 -4.20 -20.23 5.62
CA VAL A 185 -3.61 -21.57 5.49
C VAL A 185 -2.13 -21.60 5.85
N SER A 186 -1.78 -22.36 6.89
CA SER A 186 -0.38 -22.64 7.23
C SER A 186 0.18 -23.78 6.35
N ASN A 187 0.86 -23.46 5.25
CA ASN A 187 1.55 -24.41 4.39
C ASN A 187 2.95 -23.90 4.00
N GLU A 188 4.00 -24.51 4.57
CA GLU A 188 5.41 -24.10 4.35
C GLU A 188 5.85 -24.21 2.88
N ASP A 189 5.36 -25.23 2.16
CA ASP A 189 5.70 -25.43 0.74
C ASP A 189 5.02 -24.40 -0.16
N ALA A 190 3.86 -23.88 0.24
CA ALA A 190 3.14 -22.83 -0.47
C ALA A 190 3.78 -21.46 -0.18
N GLN A 191 4.12 -21.20 1.09
CA GLN A 191 4.85 -20.01 1.51
C GLN A 191 6.19 -19.86 0.78
N GLY A 192 6.96 -20.95 0.65
CA GLY A 192 8.24 -20.92 -0.06
C GLY A 192 8.11 -20.62 -1.56
N ASP A 193 7.03 -21.07 -2.20
CA ASP A 193 6.75 -20.72 -3.61
C ASP A 193 6.34 -19.23 -3.73
N TYR A 194 5.54 -18.71 -2.79
CA TYR A 194 5.15 -17.30 -2.74
C TYR A 194 6.38 -16.38 -2.58
N GLU A 195 7.26 -16.68 -1.62
CA GLU A 195 8.50 -15.92 -1.42
C GLU A 195 9.40 -15.97 -2.67
N SER A 196 9.49 -17.14 -3.32
CA SER A 196 10.23 -17.27 -4.57
C SER A 196 9.59 -16.50 -5.73
N ALA A 197 8.25 -16.34 -5.73
CA ALA A 197 7.54 -15.56 -6.72
C ALA A 197 7.84 -14.06 -6.56
N VAL A 198 7.86 -13.56 -5.32
CA VAL A 198 8.29 -12.20 -4.99
C VAL A 198 9.74 -11.97 -5.44
N ASP A 199 10.67 -12.85 -5.09
CA ASP A 199 12.08 -12.76 -5.54
C ASP A 199 12.19 -12.74 -7.08
N ALA A 200 11.33 -13.50 -7.78
CA ALA A 200 11.30 -13.53 -9.24
C ALA A 200 10.73 -12.23 -9.83
N TYR A 201 9.71 -11.63 -9.21
CA TYR A 201 9.16 -10.33 -9.59
C TYR A 201 10.22 -9.23 -9.49
N GLU A 202 10.91 -9.15 -8.35
CA GLU A 202 11.94 -8.15 -8.09
C GLU A 202 13.16 -8.31 -9.02
N ALA A 203 13.43 -9.53 -9.48
CA ALA A 203 14.44 -9.81 -10.51
C ALA A 203 13.97 -9.52 -11.96
N GLY A 204 12.74 -9.04 -12.15
CA GLY A 204 12.14 -8.79 -13.46
C GLY A 204 11.80 -10.05 -14.27
N ASN A 205 11.63 -11.20 -13.60
CA ASN A 205 11.31 -12.49 -14.22
C ASN A 205 9.82 -12.83 -14.02
N PHE A 206 8.96 -12.05 -14.68
CA PHE A 206 7.51 -12.07 -14.48
C PHE A 206 6.84 -13.41 -14.80
N ASP A 207 7.20 -14.06 -15.92
CA ASP A 207 6.67 -15.39 -16.26
C ASP A 207 6.93 -16.43 -15.14
N ASN A 208 8.12 -16.39 -14.55
CA ASN A 208 8.48 -17.28 -13.46
C ASN A 208 7.77 -16.89 -12.16
N ALA A 209 7.62 -15.59 -11.89
CA ALA A 209 6.86 -15.08 -10.76
C ALA A 209 5.41 -15.58 -10.80
N VAL A 210 4.72 -15.43 -11.94
CA VAL A 210 3.37 -15.96 -12.18
C VAL A 210 3.32 -17.47 -11.91
N THR A 211 4.23 -18.24 -12.52
CA THR A 211 4.26 -19.71 -12.38
C THR A 211 4.45 -20.16 -10.92
N LEU A 212 5.25 -19.42 -10.14
CA LEU A 212 5.50 -19.71 -8.73
C LEU A 212 4.31 -19.31 -7.85
N ALA A 213 3.71 -18.15 -8.13
CA ALA A 213 2.53 -17.67 -7.44
C ALA A 213 1.33 -18.60 -7.63
N GLU A 214 1.04 -19.00 -8.87
CA GLU A 214 -0.02 -19.98 -9.18
C GLU A 214 0.19 -21.31 -8.43
N ARG A 215 1.45 -21.77 -8.33
CA ARG A 215 1.77 -22.99 -7.57
C ARG A 215 1.58 -22.83 -6.07
N ALA A 216 1.94 -21.67 -5.51
CA ALA A 216 1.69 -21.32 -4.13
C ALA A 216 0.19 -21.35 -3.84
N GLU A 217 -0.62 -20.70 -4.70
CA GLU A 217 -2.08 -20.66 -4.60
C GLU A 217 -2.69 -22.08 -4.67
N GLU A 218 -2.28 -22.91 -5.64
CA GLU A 218 -2.74 -24.30 -5.77
C GLU A 218 -2.45 -25.14 -4.52
N LYS A 219 -1.26 -24.99 -3.93
CA LYS A 219 -0.85 -25.69 -2.70
C LYS A 219 -1.61 -25.19 -1.47
N ALA A 220 -1.85 -23.88 -1.36
CA ALA A 220 -2.63 -23.29 -0.29
C ALA A 220 -4.09 -23.80 -0.34
N ASN A 221 -4.73 -23.70 -1.50
CA ASN A 221 -6.08 -24.21 -1.75
C ASN A 221 -6.20 -25.73 -1.47
N SER A 222 -5.18 -26.51 -1.84
CA SER A 222 -5.14 -27.96 -1.56
C SER A 222 -5.02 -28.27 -0.07
N ALA A 223 -4.23 -27.49 0.67
CA ALA A 223 -4.09 -27.61 2.11
C ALA A 223 -5.36 -27.19 2.85
N GLU A 224 -6.04 -26.14 2.39
CA GLU A 224 -7.35 -25.72 2.92
C GLU A 224 -8.39 -26.85 2.79
N GLN A 225 -8.55 -27.39 1.58
CA GLN A 225 -9.49 -28.49 1.32
C GLN A 225 -9.18 -29.75 2.16
N SER A 226 -7.90 -30.04 2.35
CA SER A 226 -7.45 -31.17 3.19
C SER A 226 -7.79 -30.95 4.67
N GLN A 227 -7.63 -29.72 5.17
CA GLN A 227 -8.02 -29.36 6.54
C GLN A 227 -9.53 -29.49 6.74
N GLN A 228 -10.34 -28.94 5.82
CA GLN A 228 -11.80 -29.04 5.88
C GLN A 228 -12.27 -30.51 5.87
N THR A 229 -11.69 -31.33 4.98
CA THR A 229 -12.01 -32.76 4.88
C THR A 229 -11.63 -33.52 6.15
N THR A 230 -10.43 -33.26 6.68
CA THR A 230 -9.94 -33.92 7.91
C THR A 230 -10.79 -33.53 9.11
N GLN A 231 -11.17 -32.26 9.23
CA GLN A 231 -12.04 -31.78 10.31
C GLN A 231 -13.42 -32.45 10.25
N LEU A 232 -14.00 -32.58 9.05
CA LEU A 232 -15.28 -33.27 8.85
C LEU A 232 -15.18 -34.75 9.21
N ILE A 233 -14.11 -35.43 8.82
CA ILE A 233 -13.85 -36.83 9.19
C ILE A 233 -13.69 -36.96 10.70
N LEU A 234 -12.89 -36.11 11.36
CA LEU A 234 -12.69 -36.15 12.81
C LEU A 234 -13.99 -35.87 13.56
N MET A 235 -14.82 -34.93 13.09
CA MET A 235 -16.14 -34.67 13.66
C MET A 235 -17.09 -35.86 13.46
N ALA A 236 -17.08 -36.49 12.29
CA ALA A 236 -17.87 -37.68 12.01
C ALA A 236 -17.44 -38.87 12.89
N VAL A 237 -16.13 -39.10 13.03
CA VAL A 237 -15.56 -40.12 13.92
C VAL A 237 -15.88 -39.82 15.38
N GLY A 238 -15.73 -38.57 15.82
CA GLY A 238 -16.08 -38.12 17.17
C GLY A 238 -17.57 -38.31 17.48
N GLY A 239 -18.44 -37.93 16.53
CA GLY A 239 -19.89 -38.12 16.65
C GLY A 239 -20.27 -39.61 16.76
N LEU A 240 -19.66 -40.47 15.95
CA LEU A 240 -19.89 -41.92 16.03
C LEU A 240 -19.45 -42.52 17.36
N LEU A 241 -18.33 -42.08 17.94
CA LEU A 241 -17.88 -42.54 19.27
C LEU A 241 -18.87 -42.17 20.38
N VAL A 242 -19.41 -40.95 20.36
CA VAL A 242 -20.42 -40.51 21.35
C VAL A 242 -21.68 -41.36 21.24
N VAL A 243 -22.19 -41.59 20.02
CA VAL A 243 -23.36 -42.45 19.80
C VAL A 243 -23.07 -43.88 20.28
N GLY A 244 -21.90 -44.42 19.97
CA GLY A 244 -21.47 -45.75 20.42
C GLY A 244 -21.44 -45.88 21.94
N LEU A 245 -20.94 -44.86 22.65
CA LEU A 245 -20.92 -44.83 24.13
C LEU A 245 -22.32 -44.73 24.72
N LEU A 246 -23.23 -43.97 24.10
CA LEU A 246 -24.62 -43.88 24.55
C LEU A 246 -25.35 -45.21 24.38
N VAL A 247 -25.24 -45.85 23.21
CA VAL A 247 -25.84 -47.16 22.95
C VAL A 247 -25.22 -48.23 23.86
N GLY A 248 -23.90 -48.26 23.98
CA GLY A 248 -23.17 -49.18 24.86
C GLY A 248 -23.51 -48.97 26.34
N GLY A 249 -23.62 -47.72 26.79
CA GLY A 249 -24.03 -47.37 28.15
C GLY A 249 -25.47 -47.78 28.46
N VAL A 250 -26.41 -47.59 27.53
CA VAL A 250 -27.80 -48.06 27.68
C VAL A 250 -27.88 -49.58 27.73
N LEU A 251 -27.16 -50.28 26.86
CA LEU A 251 -27.13 -51.75 26.84
C LEU A 251 -26.45 -52.31 28.11
N TYR A 252 -25.38 -51.69 28.58
CA TYR A 252 -24.69 -52.07 29.81
C TYR A 252 -25.56 -51.83 31.05
N TRP A 253 -26.22 -50.66 31.14
CA TRP A 253 -27.16 -50.37 32.23
C TRP A 253 -28.34 -51.34 32.24
N ARG A 254 -28.86 -51.70 31.06
CA ARG A 254 -29.93 -52.68 30.92
C ARG A 254 -29.48 -54.10 31.27
N SER A 255 -28.28 -54.52 30.86
CA SER A 255 -27.77 -55.87 31.19
C SER A 255 -27.49 -56.06 32.69
N GLN A 256 -27.27 -54.97 33.42
CA GLN A 256 -27.14 -55.00 34.88
C GLN A 256 -28.49 -55.17 35.61
N GLN A 257 -29.63 -54.96 34.94
CA GLN A 257 -30.96 -55.23 35.50
C GLN A 257 -31.37 -56.72 35.43
N ASP A 258 -30.71 -57.52 34.60
CA ASP A 258 -31.04 -58.95 34.42
C ASP A 258 -30.30 -59.88 35.41
N SER A 259 -29.47 -59.35 36.31
CA SER A 259 -28.69 -60.14 37.28
C SER A 259 -29.06 -59.82 38.74
N TYR A 260 -30.34 -59.92 39.08
CA TYR A 260 -30.75 -60.07 40.48
C TYR A 260 -32.00 -60.97 40.56
N ASP A 261 -31.83 -62.23 40.20
CA ASP A 261 -32.69 -63.30 40.72
C ASP A 261 -31.81 -64.32 41.47
N LYS A 262 -31.41 -63.90 42.68
CA LYS A 262 -31.18 -64.85 43.77
C LYS A 262 -32.57 -65.11 44.36
N LEU A 263 -33.15 -66.26 44.05
CA LEU A 263 -33.76 -67.23 44.96
C LEU A 263 -34.59 -68.24 44.16
N GLY A 264 -33.91 -69.30 43.70
CA GLY A 264 -34.45 -70.66 43.71
C GLY A 264 -33.61 -71.47 44.68
#